data_AF-A0A972ERR0-F1
#
_entry.id   AF-A0A972ERR0-F1
#
_cell.length_a   1.000
_cell.length_b   1.000
_cell.length_c   1.000
_cell.angle_alpha   90.00
_cell.angle_beta   90.00
_cell.angle_gamma   90.00
#
_symmetry.space_group_name_H-M   'P 1'
#
loop_
_entity.id
_entity.type
_entity.pdbx_description
1 polymer ?
#
loop_
_entity_poly.entity_id
_entity_poly.type
_entity_poly.pdbx_seq_one_letter_code
_entity_poly.pdbx_strand_id
1 'polypeptide(L)'
;MHAQEDKGAALKKIGDVIEKLKDMKLNEAAGKVETAAYETLGYMDFSREHWQRIKTNNAIEGFNREIRRRTKSIGVFPDARSVPMLVCARLRHIEQSEWGQKTYLNMQHLEDDQPSDS
;
A
#
# COMPACT_ATOMS: atom_id res chain seq x y z
N MET A 1 -12.69 -18.98 -13.37
CA MET A 1 -11.72 -17.89 -13.62
C MET A 1 -12.44 -16.58 -13.35
N HIS A 2 -12.31 -15.98 -12.16
CA HIS A 2 -13.03 -14.76 -11.84
C HIS A 2 -12.37 -13.58 -12.55
N ALA A 3 -13.00 -13.08 -13.62
CA ALA A 3 -12.59 -11.87 -14.31
C ALA A 3 -12.74 -10.68 -13.35
N GLN A 4 -11.65 -10.31 -12.70
CA GLN A 4 -11.63 -9.19 -11.77
C GLN A 4 -11.64 -7.88 -12.59
N GLU A 5 -12.60 -7.02 -12.23
CA GLU A 5 -13.02 -5.77 -12.89
C GLU A 5 -11.84 -4.97 -13.49
N ASP A 6 -12.01 -4.52 -14.74
CA ASP A 6 -11.12 -3.57 -15.42
C ASP A 6 -11.16 -2.18 -14.74
N LYS A 7 -10.13 -1.34 -14.94
CA LYS A 7 -10.00 -0.02 -14.30
C LYS A 7 -11.24 0.85 -14.56
N GLY A 8 -11.82 0.78 -15.76
CA GLY A 8 -13.07 1.48 -16.08
C GLY A 8 -14.27 1.03 -15.24
N ALA A 9 -14.38 -0.27 -14.97
CA ALA A 9 -15.44 -0.81 -14.10
C ALA A 9 -15.22 -0.42 -12.62
N ALA A 10 -13.97 -0.39 -12.16
CA ALA A 10 -13.63 0.06 -10.81
C ALA A 10 -13.98 1.54 -10.59
N LEU A 11 -13.70 2.42 -11.57
CA LEU A 11 -14.07 3.84 -11.52
C LEU A 11 -15.58 4.04 -11.47
N LYS A 12 -16.34 3.29 -12.28
CA LYS A 12 -17.81 3.35 -12.26
C LYS A 12 -18.36 3.00 -10.87
N LYS A 13 -17.83 1.93 -10.27
CA LYS A 13 -18.22 1.46 -8.94
C LYS A 13 -17.90 2.46 -7.82
N ILE A 14 -16.82 3.23 -7.96
CA ILE A 14 -16.54 4.34 -7.04
C ILE A 14 -17.64 5.39 -7.12
N GLY A 15 -18.12 5.72 -8.33
CA GLY A 15 -19.28 6.60 -8.53
C GLY A 15 -20.50 6.12 -7.75
N ASP A 16 -20.88 4.84 -7.94
CA ASP A 16 -22.02 4.23 -7.24
C ASP A 16 -21.86 4.27 -5.70
N VAL A 17 -20.62 4.06 -5.21
CA VAL A 17 -20.31 4.13 -3.76
C VAL A 17 -20.43 5.57 -3.24
N ILE A 18 -19.98 6.57 -3.99
CA ILE A 18 -20.08 7.98 -3.61
C ILE A 18 -21.55 8.40 -3.53
N GLU A 19 -22.37 8.04 -4.52
CA GLU A 19 -23.81 8.31 -4.51
C GLU A 19 -24.48 7.68 -3.28
N LYS A 20 -24.19 6.40 -3.02
CA LYS A 20 -24.72 5.71 -1.84
C LYS A 20 -24.29 6.36 -0.52
N LEU A 21 -23.04 6.84 -0.41
CA LEU A 21 -22.57 7.54 0.79
C LEU A 21 -23.27 8.89 0.98
N LYS A 22 -23.56 9.60 -0.13
CA LYS A 22 -24.34 10.86 -0.11
C LYS A 22 -25.79 10.59 0.31
N ASP A 23 -26.43 9.54 -0.19
CA ASP A 23 -27.77 9.12 0.22
C ASP A 23 -27.87 8.78 1.71
N MET A 24 -26.81 8.14 2.25
CA MET A 24 -26.67 7.86 3.68
C MET A 24 -26.31 9.10 4.52
N LYS A 25 -26.21 10.28 3.91
CA LYS A 25 -25.80 11.56 4.53
C LYS A 25 -24.38 11.55 5.11
N LEU A 26 -23.52 10.64 4.64
CA LEU A 26 -22.12 10.53 5.05
C LEU A 26 -21.21 11.39 4.16
N ASN A 27 -21.47 12.70 4.15
CA ASN A 27 -20.85 13.64 3.21
C ASN A 27 -19.31 13.70 3.33
N GLU A 28 -18.76 13.60 4.55
CA GLU A 28 -17.31 13.56 4.75
C GLU A 28 -16.66 12.29 4.18
N ALA A 29 -17.34 11.15 4.32
CA ALA A 29 -16.86 9.89 3.76
C ALA A 29 -16.91 9.92 2.23
N ALA A 30 -17.99 10.45 1.67
CA ALA A 30 -18.14 10.64 0.23
C ALA A 30 -17.03 11.54 -0.33
N GLY A 31 -16.75 12.69 0.29
CA GLY A 31 -15.68 13.60 -0.14
C GLY A 31 -14.28 13.00 -0.03
N LYS A 32 -14.02 12.18 0.99
CA LYS A 32 -12.76 11.43 1.11
C LYS A 32 -12.59 10.41 -0.01
N VAL A 33 -13.65 9.67 -0.34
CA VAL A 33 -13.62 8.69 -1.44
C VAL A 33 -13.43 9.40 -2.78
N GLU A 34 -14.13 10.50 -3.03
CA GLU A 34 -14.02 11.30 -4.26
C GLU A 34 -12.59 11.82 -4.48
N THR A 35 -11.93 12.29 -3.41
CA THR A 35 -10.56 12.79 -3.48
C THR A 35 -9.54 11.66 -3.62
N ALA A 36 -9.70 10.56 -2.86
CA ALA A 36 -8.72 9.49 -2.79
C ALA A 36 -8.85 8.44 -3.90
N ALA A 37 -9.98 8.40 -4.61
CA ALA A 37 -10.31 7.38 -5.61
C ALA A 37 -9.25 7.24 -6.71
N TYR A 38 -8.84 8.37 -7.29
CA TYR A 38 -7.88 8.39 -8.39
C TYR A 38 -6.50 7.92 -7.95
N GLU A 39 -6.03 8.37 -6.79
CA GLU A 39 -4.75 7.94 -6.23
C GLU A 39 -4.79 6.45 -5.84
N THR A 40 -5.90 5.99 -5.27
CA THR A 40 -6.05 4.60 -4.81
C THR A 40 -6.09 3.62 -5.97
N LEU A 41 -6.65 3.99 -7.12
CA LEU A 41 -6.71 3.12 -8.31
C LEU A 41 -5.46 3.18 -9.19
N GLY A 42 -4.45 4.00 -8.86
CA GLY A 42 -3.21 4.10 -9.63
C GLY A 42 -2.45 2.78 -9.76
N TYR A 43 -2.63 1.83 -8.83
CA TYR A 43 -2.03 0.51 -8.95
C TYR A 43 -2.56 -0.31 -10.12
N MET A 44 -3.76 0.01 -10.63
CA MET A 44 -4.37 -0.72 -11.75
C MET A 44 -3.68 -0.45 -13.08
N ASP A 45 -2.75 0.51 -13.13
CA ASP A 45 -1.90 0.79 -14.28
C ASP A 45 -0.67 -0.14 -14.38
N PHE A 46 -0.42 -0.96 -13.34
CA PHE A 46 0.62 -1.98 -13.35
C PHE A 46 0.06 -3.33 -13.83
N SER A 47 0.93 -4.28 -14.13
CA SER A 47 0.53 -5.64 -14.47
C SER A 47 -0.29 -6.29 -13.34
N ARG A 48 -1.20 -7.21 -13.70
CA ARG A 48 -2.14 -7.82 -12.73
C ARG A 48 -1.42 -8.60 -11.62
N GLU A 49 -0.25 -9.14 -11.92
CA GLU A 49 0.64 -9.83 -11.00
C GLU A 49 1.11 -8.93 -9.85
N HIS A 50 1.21 -7.60 -10.11
CA HIS A 50 1.66 -6.62 -9.12
C HIS A 50 0.52 -6.08 -8.25
N TRP A 51 -0.73 -6.14 -8.71
CA TRP A 51 -1.87 -5.53 -8.03
C TRP A 51 -2.03 -5.97 -6.58
N GLN A 52 -1.91 -7.28 -6.29
CA GLN A 52 -2.06 -7.80 -4.94
C GLN A 52 -1.01 -7.23 -3.97
N ARG A 53 0.20 -6.97 -4.47
CA ARG A 53 1.29 -6.43 -3.66
C ARG A 53 1.09 -4.94 -3.43
N ILE A 54 0.83 -4.17 -4.50
CA ILE A 54 0.67 -2.71 -4.43
C ILE A 54 -0.59 -2.30 -3.67
N LYS A 55 -1.71 -3.01 -3.83
CA LYS A 55 -2.98 -2.69 -3.15
C LYS A 55 -2.90 -2.84 -1.62
N THR A 56 -1.99 -3.68 -1.12
CA THR A 56 -1.94 -3.99 0.32
C THR A 56 -0.86 -3.20 1.03
N ASN A 57 -1.21 -2.65 2.20
CA ASN A 57 -0.27 -1.95 3.08
C ASN A 57 0.41 -2.87 4.10
N ASN A 58 0.24 -4.20 3.97
CA ASN A 58 0.65 -5.21 4.95
C ASN A 58 2.11 -5.08 5.40
N ALA A 59 3.02 -4.75 4.48
CA ALA A 59 4.43 -4.57 4.78
C ALA A 59 4.66 -3.38 5.74
N ILE A 60 4.03 -2.24 5.45
CA ILE A 60 4.10 -1.02 6.25
C ILE A 60 3.42 -1.24 7.61
N GLU A 61 2.26 -1.89 7.64
CA GLU A 61 1.57 -2.22 8.89
C GLU A 61 2.39 -3.17 9.77
N GLY A 62 2.98 -4.21 9.17
CA GLY A 62 3.88 -5.14 9.84
C GLY A 62 5.08 -4.43 10.45
N PHE A 63 5.71 -3.54 9.67
CA PHE A 63 6.82 -2.72 10.11
C PHE A 63 6.43 -1.78 11.28
N ASN A 64 5.32 -1.05 11.15
CA ASN A 64 4.81 -0.15 12.19
C ASN A 64 4.46 -0.91 13.48
N ARG A 65 3.92 -2.13 13.37
CA ARG A 65 3.65 -3.00 14.52
C ARG A 65 4.93 -3.37 15.26
N GLU A 66 6.00 -3.70 14.52
CA GLU A 66 7.29 -4.03 15.12
C GLU A 66 7.95 -2.81 15.79
N ILE A 67 7.89 -1.62 15.17
CA ILE A 67 8.36 -0.38 15.82
C ILE A 67 7.59 -0.14 17.12
N ARG A 68 6.25 -0.20 17.08
CA ARG A 68 5.41 -0.01 18.27
C ARG A 68 5.75 -1.02 19.36
N ARG A 69 6.00 -2.27 19.01
CA ARG A 69 6.39 -3.31 19.97
C ARG A 69 7.75 -3.02 20.62
N ARG A 70 8.75 -2.60 19.85
CA ARG A 70 10.12 -2.30 20.33
C ARG A 70 10.20 -1.02 21.16
N THR A 71 9.41 -0.02 20.80
CA THR A 71 9.31 1.24 21.54
C THR A 71 8.51 1.08 22.83
N LYS A 72 7.47 0.22 22.84
CA LYS A 72 6.67 -0.06 24.05
C LYS A 72 7.47 -0.64 25.22
N SER A 73 8.54 -1.40 24.95
CA SER A 73 9.42 -1.93 26.01
C SER A 73 10.34 -0.87 26.63
N ILE A 74 10.44 0.31 26.03
CA ILE A 74 11.30 1.39 26.49
C ILE A 74 10.41 2.39 27.23
N GLY A 75 10.52 2.42 28.57
CA GLY A 75 9.70 3.30 29.40
C GLY A 75 10.01 4.78 29.18
N VAL A 76 11.29 5.14 29.05
CA VAL A 76 11.77 6.51 28.74
C VAL A 76 13.00 6.40 27.85
N PHE A 77 13.04 7.20 26.79
CA PHE A 77 14.22 7.30 25.93
C PHE A 77 15.23 8.29 26.53
N PRO A 78 16.55 7.98 26.47
CA PRO A 78 17.58 8.83 27.05
C PRO A 78 17.76 10.18 26.31
N ASP A 79 17.49 10.22 25.00
CA ASP A 79 17.51 11.43 24.19
C ASP A 79 16.65 11.30 22.91
N ALA A 80 16.34 12.39 22.23
CA ALA A 80 15.47 12.40 21.04
C ALA A 80 16.08 11.66 19.82
N ARG A 81 17.40 11.53 19.72
CA ARG A 81 18.12 10.82 18.64
C ARG A 81 18.12 9.30 18.86
N SER A 82 17.95 8.85 20.09
CA SER A 82 17.90 7.41 20.40
C SER A 82 16.72 6.68 19.77
N VAL A 83 15.59 7.38 19.56
CA VAL A 83 14.40 6.83 18.89
C VAL A 83 14.67 6.49 17.41
N PRO A 84 15.09 7.43 16.54
CA PRO A 84 15.39 7.09 15.15
C PRO A 84 16.54 6.08 15.04
N MET A 85 17.52 6.08 15.94
CA MET A 85 18.58 5.05 15.95
C MET A 85 18.00 3.64 16.15
N LEU A 86 17.07 3.45 17.09
CA LEU A 86 16.40 2.17 17.30
C LEU A 86 15.62 1.73 16.06
N VAL A 87 14.89 2.65 15.43
CA VAL A 87 14.11 2.38 14.21
C VAL A 87 15.05 2.00 13.06
N CYS A 88 16.13 2.75 12.84
CA CYS A 88 17.13 2.46 11.81
C CYS A 88 17.86 1.13 12.05
N ALA A 89 18.23 0.83 13.29
CA ALA A 89 18.82 -0.45 13.65
C ALA A 89 17.86 -1.60 13.34
N ARG A 90 16.56 -1.41 13.60
CA ARG A 90 15.55 -2.42 13.28
C ARG A 90 15.33 -2.58 11.78
N LEU A 91 15.29 -1.48 11.03
CA LEU A 91 15.21 -1.49 9.56
C LEU A 91 16.39 -2.27 8.96
N ARG A 92 17.61 -1.98 9.41
CA ARG A 92 18.81 -2.69 8.97
C ARG A 92 18.73 -4.19 9.24
N HIS A 93 18.24 -4.59 10.42
CA HIS A 93 18.04 -6.01 10.71
C HIS A 93 16.99 -6.66 9.79
N ILE A 94 15.90 -5.96 9.46
CA ILE A 94 14.85 -6.51 8.58
C ILE A 94 15.41 -6.67 7.16
N GLU A 95 16.16 -5.68 6.67
CA GLU A 95 16.82 -5.73 5.37
C GLU A 95 17.82 -6.89 5.28
N GLN A 96 18.61 -7.13 6.33
CA GLN A 96 19.56 -8.25 6.37
C GLN A 96 18.92 -9.63 6.57
N SER A 97 17.59 -9.70 6.78
CA SER A 97 16.88 -10.96 6.97
C SER A 97 16.30 -11.50 5.65
N GLU A 98 15.57 -12.61 5.75
CA GLU A 98 14.76 -13.20 4.66
C GLU A 98 13.87 -12.20 3.91
N TRP A 99 13.54 -11.05 4.52
CA TRP A 99 12.78 -10.00 3.86
C TRP A 99 13.56 -9.26 2.77
N GLY A 100 14.83 -8.91 3.00
CA GLY A 100 15.63 -8.20 1.98
C GLY A 100 16.07 -9.11 0.83
N GLN A 101 16.06 -10.43 1.02
CA GLN A 101 16.40 -11.39 -0.02
C GLN A 101 15.23 -11.68 -0.99
N LYS A 102 14.00 -11.26 -0.66
CA LYS A 102 12.81 -11.53 -1.47
C LYS A 102 12.57 -10.44 -2.50
N THR A 103 12.44 -10.83 -3.77
CA THR A 103 11.99 -9.94 -4.83
C THR A 103 10.54 -9.52 -4.62
N TYR A 104 10.32 -8.28 -4.15
CA TYR A 104 8.99 -7.77 -3.84
C TYR A 104 8.15 -7.44 -5.08
N LEU A 105 8.74 -6.89 -6.14
CA LEU A 105 8.08 -6.74 -7.44
C LEU A 105 9.01 -7.31 -8.52
N ASN A 106 8.51 -8.26 -9.30
CA ASN A 106 9.28 -8.77 -10.44
C ASN A 106 9.12 -7.81 -11.61
N MET A 107 10.21 -7.13 -11.97
CA MET A 107 10.24 -6.13 -13.03
C MET A 107 10.03 -6.72 -14.43
N GLN A 108 10.28 -8.03 -14.62
CA GLN A 108 10.04 -8.71 -15.90
C GLN A 108 8.57 -8.59 -16.34
N HIS A 109 7.63 -8.60 -15.40
CA HIS A 109 6.21 -8.44 -15.70
C HIS A 109 5.83 -7.03 -16.18
N LEU A 110 6.73 -6.05 -16.08
CA LEU A 110 6.53 -4.72 -16.68
C LEU A 110 7.08 -4.67 -18.10
N GLU A 111 8.10 -5.46 -18.41
CA GLU A 111 8.70 -5.56 -19.74
C GLU A 111 7.78 -6.32 -20.70
N ASP A 112 7.08 -7.35 -20.21
CA ASP A 112 6.11 -8.13 -20.99
C ASP A 112 4.83 -7.35 -21.34
N ASP A 113 4.52 -6.28 -20.59
CA ASP A 113 3.32 -5.43 -20.75
C ASP A 113 3.60 -4.18 -21.63
N GLN A 114 4.86 -3.92 -21.96
CA GLN A 114 5.22 -2.93 -22.98
C GLN A 114 5.10 -3.59 -24.36
N PRO A 115 4.31 -3.04 -25.30
CA PRO A 115 4.35 -3.53 -26.67
C PRO A 115 5.79 -3.39 -27.17
N SER A 116 6.36 -4.46 -27.72
CA SER A 116 7.65 -4.39 -28.38
C SER A 116 7.52 -3.33 -29.47
N ASP A 117 8.12 -2.15 -29.27
CA ASP A 117 8.28 -1.17 -30.32
C ASP A 117 8.95 -1.88 -31.51
N SER A 118 8.17 -2.08 -32.57
CA SER A 118 8.54 -2.65 -33.87
C SER A 118 7.67 -2.00 -34.93
#